data_AF-A0A150XRU3-F1
#
_entry.id   AF-A0A150XRU3-F1
#
_cell.length_a   1.000
_cell.length_b   1.000
_cell.length_c   1.000
_cell.angle_alpha   90.00
_cell.angle_beta   90.00
_cell.angle_gamma   90.00
#
_symmetry.space_group_name_H-M   'P 1'
#
loop_
_entity.id
_entity.type
_entity.pdbx_description
1 polymer ?
#
loop_
_entity_poly.entity_id
_entity_poly.type
_entity_poly.pdbx_seq_one_letter_code
_entity_poly.pdbx_strand_id
1 'polypeptide(L)'
;MKHHHIQRTSLAFFLASIVLEVGMRTDKITSEDHSVTMGISLGLILFAIGMNVSIVKKMGIPKREKNISQTLGLIYAIYALIIYVIVPM
;
A
#
# COMPACT_ATOMS: atom_id res chain seq x y z
N MET A 1 18.53 -0.94 11.15
CA MET A 1 18.58 -1.83 9.96
C MET A 1 17.27 -2.56 9.67
N LYS A 2 16.61 -3.25 10.63
CA LYS A 2 15.35 -3.99 10.37
C LYS A 2 14.17 -3.12 9.85
N HIS A 3 14.07 -1.86 10.26
CA HIS A 3 12.96 -0.99 9.87
C HIS A 3 13.02 -0.53 8.41
N HIS A 4 14.22 -0.32 7.87
CA HIS A 4 14.39 -0.02 6.45
C HIS A 4 13.95 -1.18 5.56
N HIS A 5 14.12 -2.43 6.01
CA HIS A 5 13.57 -3.59 5.30
C HIS A 5 12.03 -3.56 5.30
N ILE A 6 11.40 -3.32 6.46
CA ILE A 6 9.93 -3.23 6.55
C ILE A 6 9.39 -2.07 5.69
N GLN A 7 10.04 -0.91 5.69
CA GLN A 7 9.69 0.22 4.82
C GLN A 7 9.80 -0.14 3.34
N ARG A 8 10.90 -0.78 2.91
CA ARG A 8 11.08 -1.23 1.52
C ARG A 8 10.07 -2.31 1.13
N THR A 9 9.78 -3.25 2.02
CA THR A 9 8.76 -4.27 1.80
C THR A 9 7.37 -3.63 1.68
N SER A 10 7.04 -2.64 2.51
CA SER A 10 5.77 -1.89 2.38
C SER A 10 5.66 -1.16 1.05
N LEU A 11 6.76 -0.56 0.58
CA LEU A 11 6.80 0.09 -0.72
C LEU A 11 6.62 -0.93 -1.86
N ALA A 12 7.25 -2.11 -1.75
CA ALA A 12 7.08 -3.17 -2.74
C ALA A 12 5.62 -3.64 -2.84
N PHE A 13 4.94 -3.85 -1.71
CA PHE A 13 3.52 -4.21 -1.71
C PHE A 13 2.63 -3.10 -2.27
N PHE A 14 2.90 -1.84 -1.92
CA PHE A 14 2.19 -0.69 -2.49
C PHE A 14 2.38 -0.60 -4.01
N LEU A 15 3.60 -0.75 -4.51
CA LEU A 15 3.89 -0.74 -5.95
C LEU A 15 3.23 -1.93 -6.66
N ALA A 16 3.22 -3.12 -6.06
CA ALA A 16 2.52 -4.28 -6.60
C ALA A 16 1.01 -4.03 -6.71
N SER A 17 0.40 -3.39 -5.70
CA SER A 17 -0.99 -2.94 -5.76
C SER A 17 -1.22 -1.98 -6.93
N ILE A 18 -0.38 -0.95 -7.10
CA ILE A 18 -0.49 0.00 -8.22
C ILE A 18 -0.40 -0.72 -9.57
N VAL A 19 0.55 -1.64 -9.73
CA VAL A 19 0.74 -2.37 -10.99
C VAL A 19 -0.48 -3.23 -11.32
N LEU A 20 -1.06 -3.91 -10.34
CA LEU A 20 -2.31 -4.65 -10.51
C LEU A 20 -3.45 -3.72 -10.89
N GLU A 21 -3.63 -2.62 -10.15
CA GLU A 21 -4.66 -1.60 -10.39
C GLU A 21 -4.60 -1.08 -11.83
N VAL A 22 -3.43 -0.58 -12.25
CA VAL A 22 -3.21 0.00 -13.58
C VAL A 22 -3.35 -1.06 -14.67
N GLY A 23 -2.88 -2.28 -14.41
CA GLY A 23 -3.04 -3.41 -15.32
C GLY A 23 -4.51 -3.74 -15.58
N MET A 24 -5.36 -3.71 -14.55
CA MET A 24 -6.82 -3.84 -14.70
C MET A 24 -7.42 -2.64 -15.44
N ARG A 25 -7.05 -1.40 -15.08
CA ARG A 25 -7.60 -0.17 -15.71
C ARG A 25 -7.32 -0.08 -17.21
N THR A 26 -6.26 -0.74 -17.68
CA THR A 26 -5.81 -0.70 -19.06
C THR A 26 -6.14 -1.97 -19.84
N ASP A 27 -6.97 -2.86 -19.26
CA ASP A 27 -7.32 -4.18 -19.81
C ASP A 27 -6.10 -5.06 -20.14
N LYS A 28 -4.92 -4.73 -19.60
CA LYS A 28 -3.68 -5.52 -19.76
C LYS A 28 -3.66 -6.75 -18.85
N ILE A 29 -4.39 -6.69 -17.74
CA ILE A 29 -4.64 -7.82 -16.85
C ILE A 29 -6.12 -8.17 -17.01
N THR A 30 -6.41 -9.06 -17.96
CA THR A 30 -7.72 -9.70 -18.07
C THR A 30 -7.81 -10.78 -17.02
N SER A 31 -8.45 -10.46 -15.90
CA SER A 31 -8.86 -11.47 -14.91
C SER A 31 -10.29 -11.89 -15.20
N GLU A 32 -10.55 -13.20 -15.18
CA GLU A 32 -11.91 -13.76 -15.25
C GLU A 32 -12.78 -13.23 -14.09
N ASP A 33 -12.15 -12.89 -12.96
CA ASP A 33 -12.80 -12.30 -11.81
C ASP A 33 -12.13 -10.98 -11.39
N HIS A 34 -12.67 -9.88 -11.93
CA HIS A 34 -12.25 -8.53 -11.59
C HIS A 34 -12.37 -8.23 -10.09
N SER A 35 -13.36 -8.81 -9.41
CA SER A 35 -13.62 -8.57 -7.98
C SER A 35 -12.48 -9.14 -7.13
N VAL A 36 -12.02 -10.35 -7.43
CA VAL A 36 -10.89 -10.98 -6.73
C VAL A 36 -9.61 -10.17 -6.89
N THR A 37 -9.33 -9.70 -8.11
CA THR A 37 -8.09 -8.97 -8.41
C THR A 37 -8.08 -7.59 -7.74
N MET A 38 -9.23 -6.91 -7.73
CA MET A 38 -9.42 -5.65 -7.00
C MET A 38 -9.26 -5.87 -5.48
N GLY A 39 -9.82 -6.96 -4.94
CA GLY A 39 -9.66 -7.35 -3.54
C GLY A 39 -8.20 -7.64 -3.16
N ILE A 40 -7.42 -8.26 -4.06
CA ILE A 40 -5.97 -8.46 -3.88
C ILE A 40 -5.24 -7.12 -3.85
N SER A 41 -5.49 -6.22 -4.82
CA SER A 41 -4.87 -4.89 -4.84
C SER A 41 -5.16 -4.13 -3.53
N LEU A 42 -6.41 -4.14 -3.07
CA LEU A 42 -6.82 -3.50 -1.83
C LEU A 42 -6.15 -4.14 -0.60
N GLY A 43 -6.08 -5.47 -0.57
CA GLY A 43 -5.39 -6.20 0.50
C GLY A 43 -3.91 -5.83 0.59
N LEU A 44 -3.22 -5.73 -0.55
CA LEU A 44 -1.81 -5.35 -0.62
C LEU A 44 -1.56 -3.94 -0.09
N ILE A 45 -2.38 -2.96 -0.46
CA ILE A 45 -2.22 -1.58 0.03
C ILE A 45 -2.55 -1.45 1.52
N LEU A 46 -3.59 -2.11 2.00
CA LEU A 46 -3.93 -2.13 3.43
C LEU A 46 -2.83 -2.80 4.26
N PHE A 47 -2.24 -3.88 3.74
CA PHE A 47 -1.10 -4.53 4.37
C PHE A 47 0.13 -3.60 4.41
N ALA A 48 0.41 -2.87 3.33
CA ALA A 48 1.47 -1.86 3.28
C ALA A 48 1.26 -0.74 4.31
N ILE A 49 0.02 -0.27 4.48
CA ILE A 49 -0.35 0.70 5.52
C ILE A 49 -0.12 0.11 6.91
N GLY A 50 -0.60 -1.11 7.16
CA GLY A 50 -0.47 -1.80 8.45
C GLY A 50 0.98 -1.95 8.90
N MET A 51 1.90 -2.29 7.97
CA MET A 51 3.33 -2.36 8.26
C MET A 51 3.92 -1.00 8.69
N ASN A 52 3.53 0.09 8.02
CA ASN A 52 3.99 1.43 8.37
C ASN A 52 3.42 1.90 9.72
N VAL A 53 2.15 1.62 10.00
CA VAL A 53 1.51 1.90 11.30
C VAL A 53 2.21 1.12 12.43
N SER A 54 2.59 -0.14 12.18
CA SER A 54 3.33 -0.97 13.14
C SER A 54 4.68 -0.33 13.55
N ILE A 55 5.41 0.26 12.59
CA ILE A 55 6.64 1.01 12.88
C ILE A 55 6.32 2.27 13.72
N VAL A 56 5.31 3.05 13.33
CA VAL A 56 4.95 4.30 14.04
C VAL A 56 4.58 4.04 15.51
N LYS A 57 3.82 2.97 15.77
CA LYS A 57 3.39 2.59 17.13
C LYS A 57 4.52 2.02 18.00
N LYS A 58 5.61 1.53 17.41
CA LYS A 58 6.70 0.88 18.17
C LYS A 58 7.48 1.90 18.99
N MET A 59 7.70 1.60 20.28
CA MET A 59 8.53 2.43 21.17
C MET A 59 10.03 2.20 20.90
N GLY A 60 10.85 3.24 21.09
CA GLY A 60 12.31 3.18 20.90
C GLY A 60 12.82 3.33 19.46
N ILE A 61 11.94 3.50 18.46
CA ILE A 61 12.35 3.77 17.07
C ILE A 61 12.77 5.26 16.92
N PRO A 62 13.87 5.56 16.21
CA PRO A 62 14.28 6.93 15.91
C PRO A 62 13.16 7.75 15.25
N LYS A 63 13.01 9.03 15.64
CA LYS A 63 11.99 9.94 15.09
C LYS A 63 12.02 10.02 13.56
N ARG A 64 13.22 10.01 12.94
CA ARG A 64 13.36 10.04 11.48
C ARG A 64 12.69 8.84 10.80
N GLU A 65 12.91 7.63 11.32
CA GLU A 65 12.30 6.42 10.76
C GLU A 65 10.78 6.41 10.97
N LYS A 66 10.31 6.89 12.14
CA LYS A 66 8.87 7.08 12.39
C LYS A 66 8.23 8.05 11.41
N ASN A 67 8.86 9.21 11.17
CA ASN A 67 8.35 10.22 10.24
C ASN A 67 8.24 9.66 8.83
N ILE A 68 9.25 8.93 8.35
CA ILE A 68 9.22 8.28 7.03
C ILE A 68 8.04 7.32 6.94
N SER A 69 7.86 6.43 7.93
CA SER A 69 6.75 5.48 7.92
C SER A 69 5.38 6.16 8.06
N GLN A 70 5.28 7.24 8.82
CA GLN A 70 4.05 8.03 8.91
C GLN A 70 3.70 8.67 7.57
N THR A 71 4.67 9.26 6.88
CA THR A 71 4.48 9.83 5.55
C THR A 71 4.09 8.77 4.54
N LEU A 72 4.79 7.63 4.49
CA LEU A 72 4.44 6.52 3.59
C LEU A 72 3.04 5.99 3.86
N GLY A 73 2.71 5.72 5.14
CA GLY A 73 1.37 5.27 5.53
C GLY A 73 0.27 6.25 5.12
N LEU A 74 0.51 7.55 5.29
CA LEU A 74 -0.43 8.60 4.87
C LEU A 74 -0.60 8.63 3.34
N ILE A 75 0.49 8.58 2.58
CA ILE A 75 0.44 8.54 1.11
C ILE A 75 -0.35 7.33 0.62
N TYR A 76 -0.10 6.15 1.20
CA TYR A 76 -0.80 4.93 0.81
C TYR A 76 -2.29 5.01 1.16
N ALA A 77 -2.65 5.57 2.33
CA ALA A 77 -4.04 5.75 2.72
C ALA A 77 -4.77 6.75 1.80
N ILE A 78 -4.12 7.85 1.42
CA ILE A 78 -4.68 8.82 0.47
C ILE A 78 -4.88 8.16 -0.89
N TYR A 79 -3.90 7.40 -1.39
CA TYR A 79 -4.03 6.67 -2.64
C TYR A 79 -5.20 5.68 -2.61
N ALA A 80 -5.30 4.86 -1.55
CA ALA A 80 -6.40 3.92 -1.38
C ALA A 80 -7.76 4.64 -1.37
N LEU A 81 -7.87 5.76 -0.66
CA LEU A 81 -9.10 6.54 -0.64
C LEU A 81 -9.47 7.09 -2.03
N ILE A 82 -8.50 7.64 -2.77
CA ILE A 82 -8.73 8.14 -4.12
C ILE A 82 -9.23 7.02 -5.04
N ILE A 83 -8.56 5.89 -5.02
CA ILE A 83 -8.79 4.81 -5.97
C ILE A 83 -10.06 4.02 -5.67
N TYR A 84 -10.36 3.75 -4.39
CA TYR A 84 -11.48 2.87 -4.00
C TYR A 84 -12.74 3.63 -3.57
N VAL A 85 -12.63 4.92 -3.22
CA VAL A 85 -13.78 5.71 -2.74
C VAL A 85 -14.14 6.84 -3.70
N ILE A 86 -13.15 7.56 -4.24
CA ILE A 86 -13.41 8.73 -5.10
C ILE A 86 -13.57 8.31 -6.57
N VAL A 87 -12.71 7.42 -7.06
CA VAL A 87 -12.71 6.93 -8.45
C VAL A 87 -12.87 5.41 -8.48
N PRO A 88 -13.95 4.86 -7.89
CA PRO A 88 -14.22 3.44 -7.94
C PRO A 88 -14.41 3.02 -9.41
N MET A 89 -13.81 1.89 -9.76
CA MET A 89 -13.96 1.27 -11.08
C MET A 89 -15.27 0.50 -11.19
#